data_AF-A0A0Q4GZ84-F1
#
_entry.id   AF-A0A0Q4GZ84-F1
#
_cell.length_a   1.000
_cell.length_b   1.000
_cell.length_c   1.000
_cell.angle_alpha   90.00
_cell.angle_beta   90.00
_cell.angle_gamma   90.00
#
_symmetry.space_group_name_H-M   'P 1'
#
loop_
_entity.id
_entity.type
_entity.pdbx_description
1 polymer ?
#
loop_
_entity_poly.entity_id
_entity_poly.type
_entity_poly.pdbx_seq_one_letter_code
_entity_poly.pdbx_strand_id
1 'polypeptide(L)'
;MTQYEFSNSINLHAGALRSHALKFTNDIDDANDLLQDTLVKATRFASKFDQGTNIKGWLFVIMRNTFINSYRKQQRHRERVLQVEEISSEQLCTSATTNHAENKFALEDIKNALKKLPTTYSVPFIKYFEGYKYQNTAVVVTADQPYRSKLKNICCQWQGSQNANL
;
A
#
# COMPACT_ATOMS: atom_id res chain seq x y z
N MET A 1 -14.71 -42.12 8.20
CA MET A 1 -13.44 -42.21 7.43
C MET A 1 -12.32 -42.17 8.45
N THR A 2 -11.33 -43.07 8.36
CA THR A 2 -10.18 -43.06 9.27
C THR A 2 -9.30 -41.83 9.00
N GLN A 3 -8.48 -41.42 9.98
CA GLN A 3 -7.57 -40.28 9.82
C GLN A 3 -6.57 -40.48 8.67
N TYR A 4 -6.15 -41.72 8.44
CA TYR A 4 -5.24 -42.08 7.36
C TYR A 4 -5.88 -41.92 5.98
N GLU A 5 -7.10 -42.41 5.79
CA GLU A 5 -7.87 -42.24 4.54
C GLU A 5 -8.11 -40.77 4.21
N PHE A 6 -8.41 -39.95 5.22
CA PHE A 6 -8.57 -38.51 5.06
C PHE A 6 -7.28 -37.83 4.60
N SER A 7 -6.15 -38.13 5.24
CA SER A 7 -4.84 -37.59 4.85
C SER A 7 -4.46 -37.95 3.42
N ASN A 8 -4.69 -39.21 3.00
CA ASN A 8 -4.45 -39.61 1.61
C ASN A 8 -5.34 -38.86 0.62
N SER A 9 -6.63 -38.68 0.95
CA SER A 9 -7.57 -37.91 0.12
C SER A 9 -7.16 -36.45 -0.01
N ILE A 10 -6.65 -35.84 1.07
CA ILE A 10 -6.11 -34.48 1.06
C ILE A 10 -4.88 -34.38 0.14
N ASN A 11 -3.92 -35.30 0.30
CA ASN A 11 -2.68 -35.29 -0.48
C ASN A 11 -2.94 -35.40 -1.98
N LEU A 12 -3.94 -36.20 -2.39
CA LEU A 12 -4.37 -36.32 -3.78
C LEU A 12 -4.82 -34.97 -4.39
N HIS A 13 -5.41 -34.09 -3.57
CA HIS A 13 -5.90 -32.78 -4.01
C HIS A 13 -4.91 -31.63 -3.79
N ALA A 14 -3.77 -31.87 -3.15
CA ALA A 14 -2.77 -30.85 -2.86
C ALA A 14 -2.24 -30.16 -4.12
N GLY A 15 -2.00 -30.90 -5.20
CA GLY A 15 -1.54 -30.32 -6.48
C GLY A 15 -2.56 -29.36 -7.09
N ALA A 16 -3.85 -29.71 -7.08
CA ALA A 16 -4.90 -28.83 -7.57
C ALA A 16 -5.05 -27.58 -6.68
N LEU A 17 -4.98 -27.74 -5.36
CA LEU A 17 -5.01 -26.62 -4.41
C LEU A 17 -3.83 -25.67 -4.63
N ARG A 18 -2.63 -26.18 -4.86
CA ARG A 18 -1.44 -25.37 -5.18
C ARG A 18 -1.67 -24.51 -6.42
N SER A 19 -2.21 -25.09 -7.50
CA SER A 19 -2.53 -24.34 -8.72
C SER A 19 -3.58 -23.25 -8.48
N HIS A 20 -4.51 -23.45 -7.55
CA HIS A 20 -5.47 -22.41 -7.16
C HIS A 20 -4.84 -21.35 -6.24
N ALA A 21 -3.97 -21.75 -5.30
CA ALA A 21 -3.24 -20.84 -4.43
C ALA A 21 -2.37 -19.89 -5.25
N LEU A 22 -1.67 -20.39 -6.27
CA LEU A 22 -0.86 -19.57 -7.17
C LEU A 22 -1.68 -18.51 -7.91
N LYS A 23 -2.94 -18.81 -8.26
CA LYS A 23 -3.86 -17.82 -8.86
C LYS A 23 -4.31 -16.73 -7.89
N PHE A 24 -4.22 -16.96 -6.58
CA PHE A 24 -4.57 -15.96 -5.56
C PHE A 24 -3.40 -15.07 -5.19
N THR A 25 -2.18 -15.62 -5.13
CA THR A 25 -0.99 -14.92 -4.64
C THR A 25 -0.13 -14.34 -5.77
N ASN A 26 -0.13 -14.95 -6.96
CA ASN A 26 0.82 -14.68 -8.05
C ASN A 26 2.30 -14.85 -7.66
N ASP A 27 2.56 -15.49 -6.52
CA ASP A 27 3.89 -15.77 -5.98
C ASP A 27 3.94 -17.22 -5.49
N ILE A 28 5.07 -17.89 -5.73
CA ILE A 28 5.24 -19.33 -5.47
C ILE A 28 5.37 -19.59 -3.96
N ASP A 29 6.09 -18.74 -3.24
CA ASP A 29 6.35 -18.92 -1.81
C ASP A 29 5.07 -18.64 -1.02
N ASP A 30 4.39 -17.53 -1.32
CA ASP A 30 3.09 -17.21 -0.72
C ASP A 30 2.03 -18.30 -1.05
N ALA A 31 2.09 -18.91 -2.23
CA ALA A 31 1.19 -20.01 -2.59
C ALA A 31 1.47 -21.28 -1.78
N ASN A 32 2.74 -21.58 -1.51
CA ASN A 32 3.14 -22.72 -0.68
C ASN A 32 2.71 -22.51 0.78
N ASP A 33 2.87 -21.30 1.30
CA ASP A 33 2.42 -20.94 2.65
C ASP A 33 0.90 -21.06 2.78
N LEU A 34 0.14 -20.52 1.82
CA LEU A 34 -1.31 -20.64 1.80
C LEU A 34 -1.78 -22.09 1.72
N LEU A 35 -1.11 -22.92 0.92
CA LEU A 35 -1.38 -24.34 0.83
C LEU A 35 -1.14 -25.02 2.18
N GLN A 36 0.02 -24.80 2.80
CA GLN A 36 0.38 -25.40 4.08
C GLN A 36 -0.64 -25.05 5.17
N ASP A 37 -0.98 -23.77 5.32
CA ASP A 37 -1.99 -23.32 6.27
C ASP A 37 -3.36 -23.98 6.04
N THR A 38 -3.72 -24.17 4.77
CA THR A 38 -4.97 -24.86 4.39
C THR A 38 -4.94 -26.31 4.85
N LEU A 39 -3.85 -27.04 4.61
CA LEU A 39 -3.70 -28.44 5.00
C LEU A 39 -3.72 -28.61 6.54
N VAL A 40 -3.04 -27.72 7.27
CA VAL A 40 -3.06 -27.71 8.73
C VAL A 40 -4.47 -27.44 9.27
N LYS A 41 -5.22 -26.53 8.66
CA LYS A 41 -6.63 -26.29 9.06
C LYS A 41 -7.53 -27.44 8.67
N ALA A 42 -7.34 -28.04 7.51
CA ALA A 42 -8.13 -29.18 7.05
C ALA A 42 -7.99 -30.37 8.00
N THR A 43 -6.77 -30.68 8.44
CA THR A 43 -6.53 -31.73 9.45
C THR A 43 -7.13 -31.39 10.80
N ARG A 44 -7.06 -30.12 11.26
CA ARG A 44 -7.71 -29.68 12.50
C ARG A 44 -9.24 -29.76 12.45
N PHE A 45 -9.84 -29.48 11.30
CA PHE A 45 -11.29 -29.52 11.09
C PHE A 45 -11.78 -30.83 10.49
N ALA A 46 -10.94 -31.88 10.44
CA ALA A 46 -11.29 -33.17 9.87
C ALA A 46 -12.54 -33.78 10.51
N SER A 47 -12.74 -33.59 11.82
CA SER A 47 -13.92 -34.06 12.55
C SER A 47 -15.23 -33.33 12.18
N LYS A 48 -15.13 -32.15 11.56
CA LYS A 48 -16.28 -31.36 11.09
C LYS A 48 -16.63 -31.64 9.62
N PHE A 49 -15.85 -32.46 8.94
CA PHE A 49 -16.13 -32.84 7.57
C PHE A 49 -17.25 -33.88 7.55
N ASP A 50 -18.33 -33.58 6.84
CA ASP A 50 -19.45 -34.50 6.67
C ASP A 50 -19.13 -35.54 5.60
N GLN A 51 -19.24 -36.81 5.97
CA GLN A 51 -18.78 -37.93 5.15
C GLN A 51 -19.79 -38.18 4.02
N GLY A 52 -19.45 -37.72 2.81
CA GLY A 52 -20.32 -37.77 1.64
C GLY A 52 -20.35 -36.45 0.86
N THR A 53 -19.83 -35.36 1.44
CA THR A 53 -19.66 -34.09 0.72
C THR A 53 -18.38 -34.09 -0.13
N ASN A 54 -18.32 -33.22 -1.14
CA ASN A 54 -17.13 -33.07 -1.98
C ASN A 54 -15.95 -32.47 -1.19
N ILE A 55 -14.95 -33.31 -0.87
CA ILE A 55 -13.74 -32.90 -0.14
C ILE A 55 -12.97 -31.77 -0.84
N LYS A 56 -12.90 -31.76 -2.18
CA LYS A 56 -12.22 -30.71 -2.94
C LYS A 56 -12.91 -29.36 -2.74
N GLY A 57 -14.24 -29.34 -2.76
CA GLY A 57 -15.02 -28.13 -2.50
C GLY A 57 -14.83 -27.61 -1.08
N TRP A 58 -14.82 -28.52 -0.11
CA TRP A 58 -14.59 -28.19 1.30
C TRP A 58 -13.17 -27.62 1.55
N LEU A 59 -12.14 -28.24 0.98
CA LEU A 59 -10.76 -27.72 1.05
C LEU A 59 -10.63 -26.35 0.38
N PHE A 60 -11.31 -26.13 -0.74
CA PHE A 60 -11.32 -24.82 -1.41
C PHE A 60 -11.96 -23.72 -0.55
N VAL A 61 -13.03 -24.04 0.18
CA VAL A 61 -13.66 -23.11 1.14
C VAL A 61 -12.68 -22.73 2.24
N ILE A 62 -11.96 -23.71 2.82
CA ILE A 62 -10.94 -23.47 3.84
C ILE A 62 -9.82 -22.57 3.29
N MET A 63 -9.32 -22.86 2.09
CA MET A 63 -8.26 -22.10 1.44
C MET A 63 -8.68 -20.65 1.18
N ARG A 64 -9.87 -20.45 0.60
CA ARG A 64 -10.41 -19.11 0.31
C ARG A 64 -10.59 -18.29 1.59
N ASN A 65 -11.13 -18.89 2.65
CA ASN A 65 -11.30 -18.21 3.93
C ASN A 65 -9.94 -17.85 4.56
N THR A 66 -8.96 -18.74 4.44
CA THR A 66 -7.59 -18.49 4.90
C THR A 66 -6.95 -17.32 4.16
N PHE A 67 -7.06 -17.31 2.83
CA PHE A 67 -6.55 -16.23 1.99
C PHE A 67 -7.20 -14.88 2.35
N ILE A 68 -8.53 -14.81 2.44
CA ILE A 68 -9.26 -13.58 2.78
C ILE A 68 -8.83 -13.05 4.15
N ASN A 69 -8.67 -13.94 5.13
CA ASN A 69 -8.24 -13.55 6.48
C ASN A 69 -6.80 -13.02 6.51
N SER A 70 -5.89 -13.67 5.79
CA SER A 70 -4.50 -13.22 5.64
C SER A 70 -4.45 -11.85 4.94
N TYR A 71 -5.15 -11.70 3.81
CA TYR A 71 -5.24 -10.45 3.07
C TYR A 71 -5.77 -9.29 3.92
N ARG A 72 -6.86 -9.52 4.68
CA ARG A 72 -7.42 -8.51 5.61
C ARG A 72 -6.44 -8.15 6.74
N LYS A 73 -5.67 -9.12 7.25
CA LYS A 73 -4.63 -8.86 8.26
C LYS A 73 -3.51 -7.99 7.67
N GLN A 74 -3.08 -8.30 6.45
CA GLN A 74 -2.06 -7.52 5.74
C GLN A 74 -2.52 -6.09 5.45
N GLN A 75 -3.78 -5.89 5.03
CA GLN A 75 -4.33 -4.54 4.84
C GLN A 75 -4.31 -3.72 6.13
N ARG A 76 -4.81 -4.27 7.24
CA ARG A 76 -4.76 -3.58 8.55
C ARG A 76 -3.35 -3.33 9.04
N HIS A 77 -2.39 -4.18 8.67
CA HIS A 77 -0.98 -3.95 9.00
C HIS A 77 -0.43 -2.78 8.19
N ARG A 78 -0.68 -2.74 6.87
CA ARG A 78 -0.32 -1.61 6.00
C ARG A 78 -0.93 -0.29 6.47
N GLU A 79 -2.21 -0.28 6.81
CA GLU A 79 -2.88 0.92 7.35
C GLU A 79 -2.22 1.42 8.64
N ARG A 80 -1.83 0.51 9.54
CA ARG A 80 -1.09 0.89 10.75
C ARG A 80 0.33 1.37 10.46
N VAL A 81 1.04 0.75 9.52
CA VAL A 81 2.38 1.21 9.13
C VAL A 81 2.31 2.61 8.53
N LEU A 82 1.33 2.90 7.69
CA LEU A 82 1.09 4.24 7.15
C LEU A 82 0.77 5.28 8.25
N GLN A 83 0.09 4.87 9.33
CA GLN A 83 -0.14 5.74 10.50
C GLN A 83 1.12 5.92 11.37
N VAL A 84 2.05 4.97 11.36
CA VAL A 84 3.33 5.07 12.10
C VAL A 84 4.38 5.83 11.28
N GLU A 85 4.30 5.79 9.95
CA GLU A 85 5.08 6.62 9.03
C GLU A 85 4.58 8.07 8.94
N GLU A 86 3.40 8.37 9.51
CA GLU A 86 3.13 9.69 10.08
C GLU A 86 3.94 9.84 11.38
N ILE A 87 5.27 9.76 11.25
CA ILE A 87 6.20 10.17 12.28
C ILE A 87 5.83 11.61 12.57
N SER A 88 5.28 11.88 13.76
CA SER A 88 5.08 13.26 14.23
C SER A 88 6.39 13.98 14.00
N SER A 89 6.34 15.18 13.41
CA SER A 89 7.51 16.03 13.19
C SER A 89 8.38 16.19 14.45
N GLU A 90 7.80 15.98 15.63
CA GLU A 90 8.45 15.97 16.94
C GLU A 90 9.46 14.82 17.15
N GLN A 91 9.22 13.64 16.56
CA GLN A 91 10.11 12.46 16.69
C GLN A 91 11.31 12.52 15.73
N LEU A 92 11.19 13.21 14.59
CA LEU A 92 12.31 13.49 13.70
C LEU A 92 13.31 14.48 14.34
N CYS A 93 12.82 15.42 15.16
CA CYS A 93 13.66 16.37 15.87
C CYS A 93 14.52 15.73 16.99
N THR A 94 14.10 14.60 17.54
CA THR A 94 14.79 13.98 18.69
C THR A 94 15.97 13.08 18.29
N SER A 95 16.05 12.68 17.02
CA SER A 95 17.10 11.80 16.48
C SER A 95 18.23 12.55 15.76
N ALA A 96 18.06 13.85 15.50
CA ALA A 96 19.10 14.70 14.95
C ALA A 96 20.00 15.25 16.07
N THR A 97 21.21 14.72 16.19
CA THR A 97 22.29 15.35 16.98
C THR A 97 22.49 16.76 16.42
N THR A 98 22.14 17.79 17.20
CA THR A 98 22.01 19.17 16.72
C THR A 98 23.37 19.85 16.53
N ASN A 99 23.94 19.77 15.33
CA ASN A 99 24.95 20.74 14.90
C ASN A 99 24.25 22.05 14.50
N HIS A 100 23.81 22.82 15.50
CA HIS A 100 22.97 24.03 15.32
C HIS A 100 23.59 25.08 14.39
N ALA A 101 24.92 25.12 14.27
CA ALA A 101 25.63 26.05 13.41
C ALA A 101 25.37 25.76 11.92
N GLU A 102 25.56 24.50 11.48
CA GLU A 102 25.40 24.10 10.08
C GLU A 102 23.95 24.25 9.58
N ASN A 103 22.98 23.92 10.44
CA ASN A 103 21.56 24.06 10.11
C ASN A 103 21.13 25.53 9.92
N LYS A 104 21.73 26.48 10.63
CA LYS A 104 21.40 27.90 10.46
C LYS A 104 21.88 28.43 9.13
N PHE A 105 23.10 28.09 8.72
CA PHE A 105 23.66 28.47 7.42
C PHE A 105 22.85 27.86 6.27
N ALA A 106 22.56 26.56 6.33
CA ALA A 106 21.76 25.89 5.31
C ALA A 106 20.35 26.50 5.20
N LEU A 107 19.71 26.84 6.33
CA LEU A 107 18.38 27.45 6.33
C LEU A 107 18.40 28.90 5.79
N GLU A 108 19.44 29.68 6.07
CA GLU A 108 19.61 31.02 5.50
C GLU A 108 19.82 30.96 3.98
N ASP A 109 20.61 30.00 3.48
CA ASP A 109 20.81 29.78 2.05
C ASP A 109 19.52 29.36 1.34
N ILE A 110 18.75 28.45 1.94
CA ILE A 110 17.43 28.05 1.42
C ILE A 110 16.48 29.25 1.39
N LYS A 111 16.44 30.08 2.44
CA LYS A 111 15.62 31.30 2.48
C LYS A 111 16.05 32.31 1.42
N ASN A 112 17.35 32.46 1.19
CA ASN A 112 17.89 33.36 0.17
C ASN A 112 17.58 32.85 -1.24
N ALA A 113 17.67 31.53 -1.47
CA ALA A 113 17.27 30.91 -2.73
C ALA A 113 15.77 31.05 -3.00
N LEU A 114 14.92 30.89 -1.96
CA LEU A 114 13.48 31.12 -2.05
C LEU A 114 13.12 32.57 -2.38
N LYS A 115 13.87 33.55 -1.84
CA LYS A 115 13.70 34.97 -2.18
C LYS A 115 14.09 35.30 -3.62
N LYS A 116 15.03 34.55 -4.22
CA LYS A 116 15.42 34.68 -5.63
C LYS A 116 14.38 34.11 -6.58
N LEU A 117 13.47 33.27 -6.08
CA LEU A 117 12.40 32.67 -6.87
C LEU A 117 11.22 33.63 -7.02
N PRO A 118 10.59 33.73 -8.20
CA PRO A 118 9.38 34.52 -8.37
C PRO A 118 8.26 34.09 -7.40
N THR A 119 7.49 35.06 -6.90
CA THR A 119 6.41 34.86 -5.92
C THR A 119 5.35 33.85 -6.38
N THR A 120 5.18 33.66 -7.68
CA THR A 120 4.31 32.64 -8.28
C THR A 120 4.71 31.21 -7.88
N TYR A 121 5.99 30.95 -7.62
CA TYR A 121 6.51 29.62 -7.31
C TYR A 121 6.88 29.45 -5.83
N SER A 122 7.34 30.52 -5.17
CA SER A 122 7.70 30.46 -3.75
C SER A 122 6.49 30.31 -2.83
N VAL A 123 5.36 30.96 -3.14
CA VAL A 123 4.14 30.91 -2.31
C VAL A 123 3.51 29.50 -2.28
N PRO A 124 3.29 28.80 -3.41
CA PRO A 124 2.81 27.41 -3.38
C PRO A 124 3.77 26.47 -2.66
N PHE A 125 5.08 26.66 -2.82
CA PHE A 125 6.10 25.85 -2.16
C PHE A 125 6.02 26.01 -0.64
N ILE A 126 5.98 27.24 -0.13
CA ILE A 126 5.85 27.50 1.32
C ILE A 126 4.55 26.88 1.86
N LYS A 127 3.43 27.07 1.16
CA LYS A 127 2.14 26.53 1.58
C LYS A 127 2.08 25.00 1.57
N TYR A 128 2.79 24.35 0.66
CA TYR A 128 2.93 22.89 0.64
C TYR A 128 3.63 22.39 1.91
N PHE A 129 4.70 23.06 2.35
CA PHE A 129 5.41 22.72 3.59
C PHE A 129 4.60 23.07 4.86
N GLU A 130 3.67 24.03 4.79
CA GLU A 130 2.69 24.31 5.85
C GLU A 130 1.55 23.28 5.92
N GLY A 131 1.56 22.23 5.09
CA GLY A 131 0.58 21.13 5.13
C GLY A 131 -0.68 21.38 4.28
N TYR A 132 -0.70 22.42 3.45
CA TYR A 132 -1.82 22.63 2.53
C TYR A 132 -1.71 21.69 1.32
N LYS A 133 -2.79 20.98 1.03
CA LYS A 133 -2.91 20.16 -0.19
C LYS A 133 -2.74 21.05 -1.43
N TYR A 134 -2.01 20.56 -2.44
CA TYR A 134 -1.66 21.31 -3.66
C TYR A 134 -2.88 21.93 -4.39
N GLN A 135 -4.02 21.27 -4.33
CA GLN A 135 -5.29 21.74 -4.91
C GLN A 135 -5.82 23.01 -4.20
N ASN A 136 -5.53 23.16 -2.90
CA ASN A 136 -5.98 24.30 -2.09
C ASN A 136 -4.99 25.48 -2.20
N THR A 137 -3.71 25.23 -2.46
CA THR A 137 -2.70 26.29 -2.61
C THR A 137 -2.83 27.02 -3.94
N ALA A 138 -3.22 26.32 -5.03
CA ALA A 138 -3.50 26.93 -6.32
C ALA A 138 -4.61 27.99 -6.24
N VAL A 139 -5.65 27.75 -5.44
CA VAL A 139 -6.78 28.69 -5.28
C VAL A 139 -6.37 29.95 -4.52
N VAL A 140 -5.54 29.82 -3.47
CA VAL A 140 -5.08 30.96 -2.66
C VAL A 140 -4.13 31.87 -3.46
N VAL A 141 -3.31 31.33 -4.35
CA VAL A 141 -2.41 32.13 -5.21
C VAL A 141 -3.15 32.78 -6.39
N THR A 142 -4.33 32.30 -6.76
CA THR A 142 -5.09 32.82 -7.93
C THR A 142 -5.86 34.12 -7.69
N ALA A 143 -5.80 34.72 -6.49
CA ALA A 143 -6.54 35.94 -6.20
C ALA A 143 -5.96 37.22 -6.85
N ASP A 144 -4.72 37.22 -7.37
CA ASP A 144 -4.04 38.48 -7.71
C ASP A 144 -3.38 38.57 -9.12
N GLN A 145 -3.58 37.62 -10.04
CA GLN A 145 -3.09 37.77 -11.43
C GLN A 145 -3.94 37.04 -12.50
N PRO A 146 -4.12 37.62 -13.70
CA PRO A 146 -5.06 37.17 -14.73
C PRO A 146 -4.44 36.13 -15.68
N TYR A 147 -3.94 35.00 -15.15
CA TYR A 147 -3.30 33.94 -15.96
C TYR A 147 -3.99 32.57 -15.88
N ARG A 148 -5.30 32.56 -15.68
CA ARG A 148 -6.15 31.36 -15.67
C ARG A 148 -6.03 30.52 -16.97
N SER A 149 -5.71 31.18 -18.09
CA SER A 149 -5.61 30.56 -19.43
C SER A 149 -4.29 29.81 -19.67
N LYS A 150 -3.17 30.26 -19.10
CA LYS A 150 -1.85 29.63 -19.32
C LYS A 150 -1.68 28.33 -18.53
N LEU A 151 -2.19 28.27 -17.30
CA LEU A 151 -2.09 27.08 -16.44
C LEU A 151 -3.02 25.95 -16.90
N LYS A 152 -4.17 26.27 -17.50
CA LYS A 152 -5.08 25.25 -18.06
C LYS A 152 -4.45 24.54 -19.28
N ASN A 153 -3.74 25.29 -20.13
CA ASN A 153 -3.02 24.71 -21.27
C ASN A 153 -1.87 23.80 -20.83
N ILE A 154 -1.07 24.20 -19.84
CA ILE A 154 0.02 23.36 -19.31
C ILE A 154 -0.54 22.08 -18.66
N CYS A 155 -1.68 22.16 -17.97
CA CYS A 155 -2.35 21.00 -17.38
C CYS A 155 -2.86 20.01 -18.44
N CYS A 156 -3.51 20.49 -19.51
CA CYS A 156 -3.91 19.64 -20.63
C CYS A 156 -2.72 19.02 -21.40
N GLN A 157 -1.61 19.74 -21.52
CA GLN A 157 -0.41 19.25 -22.21
C GLN A 157 0.27 18.11 -21.44
N TRP A 158 0.28 18.19 -20.11
CA TRP A 158 0.79 17.11 -19.26
C TRP A 158 -0.15 15.89 -19.20
N GLN A 159 -1.47 16.09 -19.27
CA GLN A 159 -2.44 14.99 -19.33
C GLN A 159 -2.46 14.25 -20.68
N GLY A 160 -2.23 14.94 -21.81
CA GLY A 160 -2.15 14.31 -23.13
C GLY A 160 -0.91 13.41 -23.31
N SER A 161 0.19 13.71 -22.62
CA SER A 161 1.42 12.92 -22.73
C SER A 161 1.41 11.62 -21.93
N GLN A 162 0.45 11.44 -21.00
CA GLN A 162 0.27 10.20 -20.24
C GLN A 162 -0.64 9.16 -20.94
N ASN A 163 -1.42 9.56 -21.95
CA ASN A 163 -2.32 8.65 -22.69
C ASN A 163 -1.74 8.14 -24.03
N ALA A 164 -0.52 8.53 -24.39
CA ALA A 164 0.16 8.08 -25.62
C ALA A 164 1.15 6.92 -25.39
N ASN A 165 1.28 6.44 -24.15
CA ASN A 165 2.07 5.26 -23.79
C ASN A 165 1.19 4.20 -23.10
N LEU A 166 0.07 3.87 -23.76
CA LEU A 166 -0.68 2.62 -23.60
C LEU A 166 -1.11 2.13 -24.97
#